data_AF-A0AAW0UVH9-F1
#
_entry.id   AF-A0AAW0UVH9-F1
#
_cell.length_a   1.000
_cell.length_b   1.000
_cell.length_c   1.000
_cell.angle_alpha   90.00
_cell.angle_beta   90.00
_cell.angle_gamma   90.00
#
_symmetry.space_group_name_H-M   'P 1'
#
loop_
_entity.id
_entity.type
_entity.pdbx_description
1 polymer ?
#
loop_
_entity_poly.entity_id
_entity_poly.type
_entity_poly.pdbx_seq_one_letter_code
_entity_poly.pdbx_strand_id
1 'polypeptide(L)'
;MDAEVIELQKRTLVFTNYRTKTTTTTTTTTTTTMPFSGRDAVVLCVLVCCVPLQYWFTKTSPSTPEQRSAVVYQLVEQARAFAARWFTMDSWREWLRQMFIKHMANDYSQWYLLDDDKPLALTAPSACLPSPAWSIPKEVKWRIGQVVKHHSFGYKGVIIGWDLKAKAPQEWILSQHKENLHWRDQPNYTLLVDTDGRKIPQIAYVPQENITPLINEEVKHPDLHHYFDDFDGAQYIPCPWLRAVYPSD
;
A
#
# COMPACT_ATOMS: atom_id res chain seq x y z
N MET A 1 -3.87 -60.58 52.25
CA MET A 1 -4.28 -61.01 50.89
C MET A 1 -3.84 -59.92 49.91
N ASP A 2 -2.59 -59.42 50.04
CA ASP A 2 -2.24 -58.07 49.57
C ASP A 2 -0.79 -57.98 49.06
N ALA A 3 -0.32 -59.04 48.39
CA ALA A 3 1.00 -59.03 47.73
C ALA A 3 0.96 -59.53 46.29
N GLU A 4 -0.06 -60.32 45.92
CA GLU A 4 -0.18 -60.91 44.57
C GLU A 4 -0.94 -59.99 43.58
N VAL A 5 -1.67 -58.99 44.07
CA VAL A 5 -2.43 -58.03 43.24
C VAL A 5 -1.55 -56.88 42.74
N ILE A 6 -0.45 -56.56 43.42
CA ILE A 6 0.46 -55.45 43.04
C ILE A 6 1.46 -55.87 41.95
N GLU A 7 1.78 -57.16 41.84
CA GLU A 7 2.70 -57.67 40.80
C GLU A 7 1.99 -57.86 39.44
N LEU A 8 0.67 -58.09 39.45
CA LEU A 8 -0.15 -58.20 38.24
C LEU A 8 -0.43 -56.84 37.58
N GLN A 9 -0.50 -55.73 38.34
CA GLN A 9 -0.65 -54.39 37.75
C GLN A 9 0.65 -53.81 37.14
N LYS A 10 1.83 -54.28 37.57
CA LYS A 10 3.12 -53.84 37.00
C LYS A 10 3.51 -54.56 35.70
N ARG A 11 2.89 -55.71 35.40
CA ARG A 11 3.10 -56.44 34.13
C ARG A 11 2.16 -56.03 32.99
N THR A 12 1.08 -55.30 33.28
CA THR A 12 0.17 -54.80 32.23
C THR A 12 0.60 -53.45 31.64
N LEU A 13 1.64 -52.80 32.18
CA LEU A 13 2.14 -51.49 31.71
C LEU A 13 3.36 -51.55 30.77
N VAL A 14 3.68 -52.72 30.19
CA VAL A 14 4.83 -52.88 29.27
C VAL A 14 4.41 -53.30 27.84
N PHE A 15 3.11 -53.51 27.57
CA PHE A 15 2.63 -54.02 26.28
C PHE A 15 1.64 -53.10 25.55
N THR A 16 1.95 -51.81 25.45
CA THR A 16 1.34 -50.92 24.45
C THR A 16 2.31 -49.81 24.05
N ASN A 17 3.42 -50.20 23.42
CA ASN A 17 4.34 -49.27 22.76
C ASN A 17 4.76 -49.83 21.39
N TYR A 18 3.78 -49.96 20.50
CA TYR A 18 4.02 -50.14 19.06
C TYR A 18 3.04 -49.24 18.30
N ARG A 19 3.19 -47.92 18.48
CA ARG A 19 2.55 -46.96 17.59
C ARG A 19 3.49 -46.72 16.42
N THR A 20 3.01 -47.16 15.27
CA THR A 20 3.60 -47.01 13.95
C THR A 20 4.13 -45.59 13.72
N LYS A 21 5.39 -45.47 13.30
CA LYS A 21 5.93 -44.24 12.73
C LYS A 21 5.22 -44.00 11.40
N THR A 22 4.12 -43.27 11.41
CA THR A 22 3.53 -42.69 10.20
C THR A 22 4.39 -41.52 9.77
N THR A 23 5.30 -41.78 8.84
CA THR A 23 5.97 -40.75 8.04
C THR A 23 4.88 -40.01 7.26
N THR A 24 4.41 -38.90 7.81
CA THR A 24 3.54 -37.98 7.07
C THR A 24 4.49 -37.13 6.24
N THR A 25 4.71 -37.54 4.99
CA THR A 25 5.31 -36.70 3.96
C THR A 25 4.38 -35.51 3.76
N THR A 26 4.63 -34.45 4.51
CA THR A 26 4.04 -33.14 4.24
C THR A 26 4.75 -32.67 2.99
N THR A 27 4.10 -32.80 1.83
CA THR A 27 4.52 -32.15 0.61
C THR A 27 4.32 -30.65 0.82
N THR A 28 5.29 -30.02 1.47
CA THR A 28 5.46 -28.58 1.39
C THR A 28 5.79 -28.31 -0.06
N THR A 29 4.81 -27.88 -0.84
CA THR A 29 5.07 -27.07 -2.02
C THR A 29 5.72 -25.79 -1.50
N THR A 30 7.01 -25.85 -1.23
CA THR A 30 7.88 -24.69 -1.33
C THR A 30 7.74 -24.24 -2.76
N THR A 31 6.83 -23.29 -3.00
CA THR A 31 6.98 -22.32 -4.07
C THR A 31 8.35 -21.71 -3.80
N THR A 32 9.38 -22.26 -4.46
CA THR A 32 10.71 -21.68 -4.51
C THR A 32 10.56 -20.35 -5.22
N THR A 33 10.09 -19.33 -4.51
CA THR A 33 10.33 -17.94 -4.83
C THR A 33 11.84 -17.80 -4.80
N MET A 34 12.46 -17.94 -5.97
CA MET A 34 13.90 -17.72 -6.10
C MET A 34 14.20 -16.35 -5.46
N PRO A 35 15.19 -16.26 -4.55
CA PRO A 35 15.48 -15.03 -3.83
C PRO A 35 16.30 -14.13 -4.77
N PHE A 36 15.68 -13.65 -5.83
CA PHE A 36 16.25 -12.59 -6.65
C PHE A 36 15.50 -11.31 -6.32
N SER A 37 16.04 -10.56 -5.36
CA SER A 37 15.61 -9.18 -5.16
C SER A 37 15.94 -8.40 -6.44
N GLY A 38 15.18 -7.34 -6.75
CA GLY A 38 15.48 -6.46 -7.88
C GLY A 38 16.91 -5.90 -7.82
N ARG A 39 17.49 -5.79 -6.62
CA ARG A 39 18.91 -5.45 -6.40
C ARG A 39 19.87 -6.50 -6.97
N ASP A 40 19.55 -7.78 -6.78
CA ASP A 40 20.41 -8.89 -7.19
C ASP A 40 20.38 -9.04 -8.72
N ALA A 41 19.25 -8.76 -9.35
CA ALA A 41 19.12 -8.66 -10.81
C ALA A 41 20.02 -7.56 -11.39
N VAL A 42 20.05 -6.38 -10.76
CA VAL A 42 20.90 -5.27 -11.19
C VAL A 42 22.38 -5.61 -11.02
N VAL A 43 22.77 -6.21 -9.89
CA VAL A 43 24.15 -6.65 -9.65
C VAL A 43 24.57 -7.70 -10.69
N LEU A 44 23.71 -8.67 -10.98
CA LEU A 44 24.01 -9.71 -11.97
C LEU A 44 24.07 -9.14 -13.39
N CYS A 45 23.21 -8.19 -13.76
CA CYS A 45 23.32 -7.46 -15.03
C CYS A 45 24.64 -6.69 -15.14
N VAL A 46 25.06 -5.97 -14.09
CA VAL A 46 26.33 -5.24 -14.08
C VAL A 46 27.50 -6.22 -14.25
N LEU A 47 27.52 -7.32 -13.50
CA LEU A 47 28.57 -8.34 -13.60
C LEU A 47 28.61 -9.03 -14.97
N VAL A 48 27.45 -9.36 -15.54
CA VAL A 48 27.35 -9.98 -16.87
C VAL A 48 27.78 -8.99 -17.95
N CYS A 49 27.50 -7.69 -17.79
CA CYS A 49 27.95 -6.67 -18.73
C CYS A 49 29.45 -6.34 -18.61
N CYS A 50 30.09 -6.57 -17.46
CA CYS A 50 31.51 -6.28 -17.27
C CYS A 50 32.42 -7.06 -18.23
N VAL A 51 32.16 -8.35 -18.47
CA VAL A 51 33.03 -9.21 -19.28
C VAL A 51 32.98 -8.85 -20.78
N PRO A 52 31.79 -8.65 -21.41
CA PRO A 52 31.68 -8.12 -22.77
C PRO A 52 32.30 -6.74 -22.93
N LEU A 53 32.15 -5.86 -21.93
CA LEU A 53 32.76 -4.51 -21.94
C LEU A 53 34.29 -4.60 -21.92
N GLN A 54 34.86 -5.42 -21.03
CA GLN A 54 36.30 -5.67 -20.98
C GLN A 54 36.82 -6.23 -22.31
N TYR A 55 36.12 -7.22 -22.87
CA TYR A 55 36.47 -7.79 -24.17
C TYR A 55 36.44 -6.76 -25.30
N TRP A 56 35.42 -5.90 -25.31
CA TRP A 56 35.30 -4.82 -26.29
C TRP A 56 36.47 -3.83 -26.20
N PHE A 57 36.81 -3.35 -25.00
CA PHE A 57 37.95 -2.44 -24.79
C PHE A 57 39.29 -3.04 -25.23
N THR A 58 39.49 -4.34 -25.02
CA THR A 58 40.71 -5.02 -25.44
C THR A 58 40.83 -5.14 -26.96
N LYS A 59 39.70 -5.24 -27.69
CA LYS A 59 39.69 -5.40 -29.14
C LYS A 59 39.79 -4.07 -29.90
N THR A 60 39.35 -2.97 -29.29
CA THR A 60 39.37 -1.63 -29.91
C THR A 60 40.61 -0.80 -29.58
N SER A 61 41.60 -1.34 -28.87
CA SER A 61 42.84 -0.60 -28.56
C SER A 61 43.72 -0.44 -29.81
N PRO A 62 43.90 0.77 -30.36
CA PRO A 62 44.78 0.96 -31.52
C PRO A 62 46.26 0.84 -31.12
N SER A 63 47.11 0.42 -32.06
CA SER A 63 48.51 0.06 -31.81
C SER A 63 49.46 1.26 -31.65
N THR A 64 49.03 2.49 -31.96
CA THR A 64 49.86 3.70 -31.96
C THR A 64 49.48 4.70 -30.84
N PRO A 65 50.46 5.39 -30.24
CA PRO A 65 50.24 6.25 -29.07
C PRO A 65 49.37 7.48 -29.37
N GLU A 66 49.45 8.09 -30.56
CA GLU A 66 48.64 9.29 -30.89
C GLU A 66 47.16 8.94 -31.12
N GLN A 67 46.87 7.74 -31.64
CA GLN A 67 45.48 7.30 -31.86
C GLN A 67 44.78 6.92 -30.55
N ARG A 68 45.54 6.40 -29.56
CA ARG A 68 45.00 6.06 -28.24
C ARG A 68 44.49 7.30 -27.50
N SER A 69 45.26 8.39 -27.51
CA SER A 69 44.86 9.62 -26.81
C SER A 69 43.63 10.25 -27.46
N ALA A 70 43.56 10.28 -28.79
CA ALA A 70 42.39 10.79 -29.52
C ALA A 70 41.10 10.01 -29.21
N VAL A 71 41.16 8.67 -29.20
CA VAL A 71 40.01 7.83 -28.84
C VAL A 71 39.60 8.02 -27.38
N VAL A 72 40.57 8.16 -26.46
CA VAL A 72 40.28 8.44 -25.05
C VAL A 72 39.59 9.79 -24.88
N TYR A 73 40.07 10.85 -25.52
CA TYR A 73 39.41 12.16 -25.46
C TYR A 73 37.99 12.12 -26.03
N GLN A 74 37.78 11.42 -27.15
CA GLN A 74 36.46 11.25 -27.74
C GLN A 74 35.51 10.47 -26.82
N LEU A 75 36.01 9.41 -26.16
CA LEU A 75 35.25 8.63 -25.20
C LEU A 75 34.88 9.47 -23.96
N VAL A 76 35.82 10.28 -23.46
CA VAL A 76 35.59 11.18 -22.32
C VAL A 76 34.55 12.24 -22.65
N GLU A 77 34.60 12.83 -23.85
CA GLU A 77 33.56 13.77 -24.31
C GLU A 77 32.19 13.09 -24.44
N GLN A 78 32.13 11.90 -25.03
CA GLN A 78 30.89 11.13 -25.14
C GLN A 78 30.34 10.76 -23.76
N ALA A 79 31.20 10.36 -22.82
CA ALA A 79 30.82 10.10 -21.44
C ALA A 79 30.33 11.36 -20.72
N ARG A 80 30.96 12.51 -20.97
CA ARG A 80 30.54 13.80 -20.40
C ARG A 80 29.20 14.28 -20.97
N ALA A 81 28.99 14.13 -22.28
CA ALA A 81 27.72 14.45 -22.95
C ALA A 81 26.60 13.49 -22.53
N PHE A 82 26.91 12.20 -22.41
CA PHE A 82 26.01 11.19 -21.85
C PHE A 82 25.68 11.52 -20.40
N ALA A 83 26.66 11.83 -19.55
CA ALA A 83 26.44 12.20 -18.17
C ALA A 83 25.56 13.46 -18.07
N ALA A 84 25.82 14.50 -18.87
CA ALA A 84 25.01 15.70 -18.89
C ALA A 84 23.54 15.46 -19.28
N ARG A 85 23.28 14.44 -20.12
CA ARG A 85 21.94 14.07 -20.59
C ARG A 85 21.24 13.03 -19.70
N TRP A 86 22.00 12.08 -19.15
CA TRP A 86 21.53 11.01 -18.26
C TRP A 86 21.23 11.52 -16.86
N PHE A 87 22.01 12.51 -16.39
CA PHE A 87 21.77 13.23 -15.13
C PHE A 87 20.94 14.50 -15.31
N THR A 88 20.02 14.55 -16.29
CA THR A 88 18.98 15.58 -16.25
C THR A 88 18.04 15.22 -15.10
N MET A 89 18.33 15.78 -13.93
CA MET A 89 17.81 15.38 -12.61
C MET A 89 16.28 15.35 -12.50
N ASP A 90 15.55 16.06 -13.35
CA ASP A 90 14.10 16.22 -13.21
C ASP A 90 13.32 14.92 -13.49
N SER A 91 13.69 14.14 -14.51
CA SER A 91 12.98 12.90 -14.86
C SER A 91 13.22 11.78 -13.85
N TRP A 92 14.44 11.67 -13.32
CA TRP A 92 14.77 10.70 -12.27
C TRP A 92 14.16 11.10 -10.93
N ARG A 93 14.12 12.40 -10.61
CA ARG A 93 13.42 12.90 -9.42
C ARG A 93 11.93 12.59 -9.48
N GLU A 94 11.30 12.80 -10.63
CA GLU A 94 9.87 12.50 -10.83
C GLU A 94 9.61 11.00 -10.83
N TRP A 95 10.47 10.19 -11.46
CA TRP A 95 10.39 8.73 -11.41
C TRP A 95 10.62 8.18 -9.99
N LEU A 96 11.59 8.70 -9.24
CA LEU A 96 11.83 8.35 -7.83
C LEU A 96 10.66 8.79 -6.94
N ARG A 97 10.09 9.98 -7.18
CA ARG A 97 8.88 10.46 -6.51
C ARG A 97 7.70 9.54 -6.79
N GLN A 98 7.48 9.16 -8.06
CA GLN A 98 6.43 8.21 -8.45
C GLN A 98 6.68 6.82 -7.89
N MET A 99 7.93 6.37 -7.83
CA MET A 99 8.28 5.09 -7.20
C MET A 99 8.03 5.11 -5.70
N PHE A 100 8.41 6.20 -5.03
CA PHE A 100 8.13 6.41 -3.61
C PHE A 100 6.63 6.48 -3.34
N ILE A 101 5.87 7.22 -4.15
CA ILE A 101 4.40 7.24 -4.09
C ILE A 101 3.82 5.86 -4.34
N LYS A 102 4.29 5.11 -5.34
CA LYS A 102 3.78 3.75 -5.58
C LYS A 102 4.08 2.81 -4.41
N HIS A 103 5.22 2.99 -3.74
CA HIS A 103 5.61 2.14 -2.62
C HIS A 103 4.99 2.56 -1.28
N MET A 104 4.61 3.84 -1.15
CA MET A 104 4.02 4.43 0.07
C MET A 104 2.52 4.71 -0.04
N ALA A 105 1.95 4.71 -1.25
CA ALA A 105 0.51 4.77 -1.48
C ALA A 105 -0.05 3.41 -1.07
N ASN A 106 -0.35 3.33 0.22
CA ASN A 106 -0.87 2.14 0.83
C ASN A 106 -2.26 1.89 0.25
N ASP A 107 -2.38 0.75 -0.42
CA ASP A 107 -3.67 0.20 -0.83
C ASP A 107 -4.37 -0.29 0.45
N TYR A 108 -5.05 0.63 1.13
CA TYR A 108 -5.78 0.37 2.37
C TYR A 108 -7.14 -0.28 2.12
N SER A 109 -7.48 -0.52 0.85
CA SER A 109 -8.68 -1.25 0.45
C SER A 109 -8.78 -2.58 1.20
N GLN A 110 -7.66 -3.28 1.42
CA GLN A 110 -7.71 -4.61 2.01
C GLN A 110 -8.32 -4.62 3.43
N TRP A 111 -7.94 -3.74 4.36
CA TRP A 111 -8.57 -3.75 5.69
C TRP A 111 -10.00 -3.19 5.69
N TYR A 112 -10.30 -2.23 4.81
CA TYR A 112 -11.63 -1.64 4.70
C TYR A 112 -12.64 -2.57 4.01
N LEU A 113 -12.17 -3.46 3.13
CA LEU A 113 -12.98 -4.44 2.39
C LEU A 113 -13.04 -5.82 3.08
N LEU A 114 -12.10 -6.15 3.97
CA LEU A 114 -12.09 -7.43 4.69
C LEU A 114 -13.19 -7.55 5.76
N ASP A 115 -13.85 -6.45 6.10
CA ASP A 115 -15.06 -6.47 6.91
C ASP A 115 -16.30 -6.70 6.00
N ASP A 116 -16.43 -7.89 5.40
CA ASP A 116 -17.70 -8.33 4.77
C ASP A 116 -18.87 -8.31 5.80
N ASP A 117 -18.53 -8.35 7.09
CA ASP A 117 -19.45 -8.32 8.24
C ASP A 117 -19.73 -6.90 8.78
N LYS A 118 -19.22 -5.84 8.15
CA LYS A 118 -19.58 -4.47 8.51
C LYS A 118 -20.55 -3.91 7.48
N PRO A 119 -21.87 -4.17 7.64
CA PRO A 119 -22.79 -3.21 7.08
C PRO A 119 -22.46 -1.88 7.75
N LEU A 120 -22.18 -0.84 6.96
CA LEU A 120 -22.25 0.53 7.47
C LEU A 120 -23.61 0.67 8.18
N ALA A 121 -23.60 0.64 9.50
CA ALA A 121 -24.72 0.98 10.36
C ALA A 121 -26.10 0.32 10.06
N LEU A 122 -26.18 -0.97 9.68
CA LEU A 122 -27.48 -1.68 9.59
C LEU A 122 -27.83 -2.60 10.77
N THR A 123 -27.02 -2.61 11.84
CA THR A 123 -27.41 -3.18 13.15
C THR A 123 -27.87 -2.10 14.13
N ALA A 124 -28.49 -1.02 13.64
CA ALA A 124 -29.46 -0.33 14.46
C ALA A 124 -30.72 -1.21 14.49
N PRO A 125 -31.14 -1.76 15.65
CA PRO A 125 -32.43 -2.43 15.72
C PRO A 125 -33.49 -1.43 15.23
N SER A 126 -34.36 -1.86 14.32
CA SER A 126 -35.49 -1.10 13.75
C SER A 126 -36.54 -0.66 14.77
N ALA A 127 -36.19 -0.53 16.03
CA ALA A 127 -37.05 -0.07 17.10
C ALA A 127 -36.53 1.28 17.62
N CYS A 128 -37.10 2.36 17.07
CA CYS A 128 -37.20 3.66 17.73
C CYS A 128 -35.86 4.30 18.17
N LEU A 129 -35.11 4.87 17.23
CA LEU A 129 -34.25 6.00 17.56
C LEU A 129 -35.02 7.29 17.27
N PRO A 130 -35.38 8.11 18.28
CA PRO A 130 -35.87 9.44 18.03
C PRO A 130 -34.76 10.18 17.29
N SER A 131 -35.03 10.62 16.07
CA SER A 131 -34.08 11.35 15.23
C SER A 131 -33.39 12.44 16.05
N PRO A 132 -32.11 12.29 16.42
CA PRO A 132 -31.35 13.45 16.84
C PRO A 132 -30.92 14.11 15.55
N ALA A 133 -31.26 15.39 15.38
CA ALA A 133 -30.51 16.25 14.48
C ALA A 133 -29.05 16.24 14.96
N TRP A 134 -28.28 15.26 14.49
CA TRP A 134 -26.88 15.12 14.84
C TRP A 134 -26.21 16.34 14.21
N SER A 135 -25.77 17.29 15.02
CA SER A 135 -24.98 18.40 14.49
C SER A 135 -23.60 17.86 14.16
N ILE A 136 -23.07 18.21 13.00
CA ILE A 136 -21.71 17.84 12.59
C ILE A 136 -20.75 18.21 13.73
N PRO A 137 -19.96 17.26 14.25
CA PRO A 137 -19.00 17.56 15.31
C PRO A 137 -18.08 18.70 14.86
N LYS A 138 -17.85 19.69 15.72
CA LYS A 138 -17.06 20.89 15.40
C LYS A 138 -15.62 20.58 14.93
N GLU A 139 -15.16 19.37 15.19
CA GLU A 139 -13.83 18.86 14.83
C GLU A 139 -13.71 18.48 13.34
N VAL A 140 -14.83 18.13 12.69
CA VAL A 140 -14.90 17.67 11.29
C VAL A 140 -14.96 18.87 10.35
N LYS A 141 -13.85 19.11 9.65
CA LYS A 141 -13.69 20.25 8.73
C LYS A 141 -14.26 19.99 7.34
N TRP A 142 -14.17 18.76 6.85
CA TRP A 142 -14.50 18.40 5.46
C TRP A 142 -15.76 17.54 5.41
N ARG A 143 -16.54 17.64 4.33
CA ARG A 143 -17.83 16.95 4.16
C ARG A 143 -17.71 15.76 3.23
N ILE A 144 -18.66 14.83 3.33
CA ILE A 144 -18.80 13.73 2.37
C ILE A 144 -19.11 14.29 0.98
N GLY A 145 -18.53 13.65 -0.04
CA GLY A 145 -18.65 14.08 -1.43
C GLY A 145 -17.71 15.22 -1.81
N GLN A 146 -17.01 15.83 -0.84
CA GLN A 146 -16.03 16.86 -1.15
C GLN A 146 -14.76 16.23 -1.76
N VAL A 147 -14.25 16.86 -2.81
CA VAL A 147 -13.00 16.45 -3.46
C VAL A 147 -11.84 17.09 -2.74
N VAL A 148 -10.80 16.30 -2.45
CA VAL A 148 -9.62 16.72 -1.70
C VAL A 148 -8.34 16.29 -2.40
N LYS A 149 -7.26 17.02 -2.11
CA LYS A 149 -5.90 16.70 -2.50
C LYS A 149 -5.07 16.34 -1.29
N HIS A 150 -4.35 15.23 -1.37
CA HIS A 150 -3.42 14.83 -0.33
C HIS A 150 -2.17 15.73 -0.35
N HIS A 151 -1.77 16.28 0.80
CA HIS A 151 -0.66 17.24 0.89
C HIS A 151 0.70 16.60 0.57
N SER A 152 1.06 15.47 1.19
CA SER A 152 2.37 14.82 0.95
C SER A 152 2.50 14.15 -0.43
N PHE A 153 1.46 13.47 -0.91
CA PHE A 153 1.52 12.65 -2.13
C PHE A 153 0.91 13.32 -3.36
N GLY A 154 0.10 14.37 -3.17
CA GLY A 154 -0.45 15.18 -4.25
C GLY A 154 -1.58 14.54 -5.07
N TYR A 155 -2.10 13.37 -4.67
CA TYR A 155 -3.21 12.72 -5.36
C TYR A 155 -4.56 13.33 -4.98
N LYS A 156 -5.53 13.24 -5.91
CA LYS A 156 -6.92 13.64 -5.70
C LYS A 156 -7.75 12.47 -5.19
N GLY A 157 -8.79 12.76 -4.43
CA GLY A 157 -9.78 11.77 -4.04
C GLY A 157 -11.05 12.42 -3.50
N VAL A 158 -12.13 11.64 -3.42
CA VAL A 158 -13.43 12.08 -2.88
C VAL A 158 -13.68 11.44 -1.52
N ILE A 159 -14.17 12.22 -0.55
CA ILE A 159 -14.48 11.74 0.80
C ILE A 159 -15.75 10.89 0.77
N ILE A 160 -15.64 9.62 1.18
CA ILE A 160 -16.79 8.70 1.33
C ILE A 160 -17.18 8.46 2.79
N GLY A 161 -16.40 8.96 3.74
CA GLY A 161 -16.71 8.83 5.16
C GLY A 161 -15.62 9.43 6.05
N TRP A 162 -15.95 9.58 7.33
CA TRP A 162 -15.04 10.11 8.34
C TRP A 162 -15.27 9.46 9.70
N ASP A 163 -14.20 9.38 10.48
CA ASP A 163 -14.21 8.96 11.88
C ASP A 163 -13.59 10.04 12.75
N LEU A 164 -14.18 10.37 13.90
CA LEU A 164 -13.62 11.37 14.83
C LEU A 164 -12.25 11.00 15.39
N LYS A 165 -11.99 9.70 15.52
CA LYS A 165 -10.71 9.12 15.94
C LYS A 165 -10.39 7.95 15.03
N ALA A 166 -9.11 7.73 14.77
CA ALA A 166 -8.68 6.65 13.90
C ALA A 166 -9.20 5.29 14.42
N LYS A 167 -10.01 4.60 13.59
CA LYS A 167 -10.52 3.25 13.88
C LYS A 167 -9.60 2.14 13.37
N ALA A 168 -8.57 2.50 12.61
CA ALA A 168 -7.58 1.58 12.08
C ALA A 168 -6.85 0.80 13.18
N PRO A 169 -6.35 -0.42 12.89
CA PRO A 169 -5.57 -1.20 13.85
C PRO A 169 -4.34 -0.43 14.34
N GLN A 170 -4.00 -0.57 15.61
CA GLN A 170 -2.89 0.19 16.21
C GLN A 170 -1.56 -0.07 15.50
N GLU A 171 -1.30 -1.28 15.05
CA GLU A 171 -0.10 -1.64 14.27
C GLU A 171 -0.01 -0.83 12.97
N TRP A 172 -1.14 -0.70 12.27
CA TRP A 172 -1.22 0.11 11.06
C TRP A 172 -1.00 1.58 11.38
N ILE A 173 -1.63 2.09 12.44
CA ILE A 173 -1.47 3.49 12.85
C ILE A 173 0.01 3.78 13.15
N LEU A 174 0.69 2.90 13.87
CA LEU A 174 2.13 3.05 14.16
C LEU A 174 2.98 3.03 12.89
N SER A 175 2.64 2.19 11.91
CA SER A 175 3.38 2.11 10.64
C SER A 175 3.21 3.36 9.77
N GLN A 176 2.01 3.93 9.73
CA GLN A 176 1.66 5.07 8.87
C GLN A 176 1.99 6.40 9.52
N HIS A 177 1.57 6.55 10.77
CA HIS A 177 1.68 7.81 11.48
C HIS A 177 3.04 7.95 12.17
N LYS A 178 3.88 6.90 12.23
CA LYS A 178 5.26 6.90 12.77
C LYS A 178 5.44 7.82 13.98
N GLU A 179 5.88 9.06 13.74
CA GLU A 179 6.20 10.08 14.76
C GLU A 179 4.98 10.93 15.16
N ASN A 180 3.93 10.99 14.34
CA ASN A 180 2.73 11.79 14.50
C ASN A 180 1.59 11.00 15.17
N LEU A 181 1.81 10.52 16.38
CA LEU A 181 0.80 9.77 17.15
C LEU A 181 -0.50 10.57 17.39
N HIS A 182 -0.43 11.91 17.42
CA HIS A 182 -1.59 12.78 17.55
C HIS A 182 -2.62 12.62 16.41
N TRP A 183 -2.19 12.10 15.25
CA TRP A 183 -3.08 11.83 14.13
C TRP A 183 -4.14 10.76 14.43
N ARG A 184 -3.96 9.97 15.50
CA ARG A 184 -4.97 9.03 16.00
C ARG A 184 -6.16 9.72 16.67
N ASP A 185 -5.91 10.84 17.35
CA ASP A 185 -6.92 11.54 18.17
C ASP A 185 -7.69 12.61 17.41
N GLN A 186 -7.39 12.79 16.12
CA GLN A 186 -8.10 13.71 15.23
C GLN A 186 -8.98 12.97 14.21
N PRO A 187 -9.88 13.69 13.52
CA PRO A 187 -10.68 13.10 12.47
C PRO A 187 -9.83 12.51 11.35
N ASN A 188 -10.17 11.28 10.95
CA ASN A 188 -9.59 10.59 9.80
C ASN A 188 -10.67 10.35 8.75
N TYR A 189 -10.30 10.48 7.49
CA TYR A 189 -11.20 10.42 6.35
C TYR A 189 -10.88 9.22 5.48
N THR A 190 -11.92 8.59 4.96
CA THR A 190 -11.82 7.56 3.93
C THR A 190 -12.06 8.20 2.57
N LEU A 191 -11.12 8.02 1.65
CA LEU A 191 -11.14 8.61 0.31
C LEU A 191 -11.15 7.53 -0.76
N LEU A 192 -11.96 7.72 -1.80
CA LEU A 192 -11.75 7.06 -3.09
C LEU A 192 -10.69 7.84 -3.86
N VAL A 193 -9.57 7.20 -4.18
CA VAL A 193 -8.43 7.85 -4.84
C VAL A 193 -8.65 7.89 -6.34
N ASP A 194 -8.37 9.03 -6.97
CA ASP A 194 -8.47 9.18 -8.42
C ASP A 194 -7.61 8.14 -9.15
N THR A 195 -8.23 7.46 -10.10
CA THR A 195 -7.58 6.47 -10.97
C THR A 195 -6.82 7.13 -12.10
N ASP A 196 -7.00 8.44 -12.33
CA ASP A 196 -6.23 9.15 -13.34
C ASP A 196 -4.73 9.13 -12.97
N GLY A 197 -3.91 8.48 -13.81
CA GLY A 197 -2.49 8.23 -13.55
C GLY A 197 -2.17 7.02 -12.67
N ARG A 198 -3.17 6.20 -12.28
CA ARG A 198 -2.98 4.95 -11.54
C ARG A 198 -3.52 3.75 -12.32
N LYS A 199 -2.88 2.60 -12.13
CA LYS A 199 -3.29 1.34 -12.78
C LYS A 199 -4.36 0.58 -12.00
N ILE A 200 -4.48 0.84 -10.70
CA ILE A 200 -5.31 0.08 -9.77
C ILE A 200 -6.14 1.09 -8.98
N PRO A 201 -7.48 0.90 -8.87
CA PRO A 201 -8.34 1.69 -8.00
C PRO A 201 -7.96 1.48 -6.54
N GLN A 202 -7.95 2.54 -5.73
CA GLN A 202 -7.48 2.49 -4.35
C GLN A 202 -8.37 3.31 -3.44
N ILE A 203 -8.53 2.80 -2.22
CA ILE A 203 -9.16 3.51 -1.11
C ILE A 203 -8.06 3.92 -0.13
N ALA A 204 -8.06 5.17 0.29
CA ALA A 204 -7.08 5.71 1.23
C ALA A 204 -7.74 6.12 2.54
N TYR A 205 -7.05 5.91 3.66
CA TYR A 205 -7.44 6.40 4.98
C TYR A 205 -6.42 7.44 5.45
N VAL A 206 -6.88 8.66 5.67
CA VAL A 206 -5.98 9.81 5.80
C VAL A 206 -6.40 10.77 6.93
N PRO A 207 -5.43 11.33 7.67
CA PRO A 207 -5.74 12.33 8.69
C PRO A 207 -6.22 13.65 8.10
N GLN A 208 -7.11 14.35 8.82
CA GLN A 208 -7.70 15.64 8.43
C GLN A 208 -6.67 16.69 7.97
N GLU A 209 -5.52 16.75 8.64
CA GLU A 209 -4.47 17.73 8.38
C GLU A 209 -3.71 17.50 7.06
N ASN A 210 -3.76 16.27 6.53
CA ASN A 210 -2.99 15.89 5.35
C ASN A 210 -3.80 16.02 4.05
N ILE A 211 -4.97 16.66 4.13
CA ILE A 211 -5.87 16.87 3.00
C ILE A 211 -6.32 18.32 2.90
N THR A 212 -6.43 18.79 1.66
CA THR A 212 -6.87 20.15 1.32
C THR A 212 -8.03 20.03 0.33
N PRO A 213 -9.12 20.79 0.49
CA PRO A 213 -10.25 20.75 -0.44
C PRO A 213 -9.85 21.28 -1.82
N LEU A 214 -10.39 20.65 -2.84
CA LEU A 214 -10.41 21.11 -4.22
C LEU A 214 -11.85 21.44 -4.60
N ILE A 215 -12.02 22.46 -5.45
CA ILE A 215 -13.31 22.93 -5.93
C ILE A 215 -13.27 22.80 -7.45
N ASN A 216 -14.39 22.43 -8.08
CA ASN A 216 -14.51 22.26 -9.54
C ASN A 216 -13.59 21.19 -10.12
N GLU A 217 -13.30 20.14 -9.35
CA GLU A 217 -12.46 19.02 -9.77
C GLU A 217 -13.24 17.73 -9.61
N GLU A 218 -13.19 16.88 -10.63
CA GLU A 218 -13.79 15.55 -10.59
C GLU A 218 -12.73 14.46 -10.34
N VAL A 219 -13.21 13.33 -9.82
CA VAL A 219 -12.44 12.13 -9.51
C VAL A 219 -12.97 10.98 -10.34
N LYS A 220 -12.08 10.21 -10.98
CA LYS A 220 -12.45 8.99 -11.71
C LYS A 220 -12.17 7.79 -10.81
N HIS A 221 -13.20 7.07 -10.39
CA HIS A 221 -13.04 5.82 -9.65
C HIS A 221 -14.14 4.83 -10.05
N PRO A 222 -13.85 3.53 -10.25
CA PRO A 222 -14.88 2.56 -10.63
C PRO A 222 -16.02 2.50 -9.62
N ASP A 223 -15.72 2.60 -8.32
CA ASP A 223 -16.74 2.48 -7.26
C ASP A 223 -17.49 3.80 -6.97
N LEU A 224 -17.23 4.87 -7.71
CA LEU A 224 -17.84 6.19 -7.44
C LEU A 224 -19.38 6.12 -7.43
N HIS A 225 -19.95 5.39 -8.39
CA HIS A 225 -21.40 5.20 -8.57
C HIS A 225 -22.07 4.42 -7.42
N HIS A 226 -21.30 3.77 -6.55
CA HIS A 226 -21.84 3.08 -5.38
C HIS A 226 -22.16 4.06 -4.22
N TYR A 227 -21.42 5.18 -4.15
CA TYR A 227 -21.48 6.14 -3.06
C TYR A 227 -22.19 7.45 -3.44
N PHE A 228 -22.14 7.83 -4.72
CA PHE A 228 -22.64 9.13 -5.20
C PHE A 228 -23.56 8.99 -6.41
N ASP A 229 -24.62 9.79 -6.42
CA ASP A 229 -25.61 9.83 -7.50
C ASP A 229 -25.22 10.81 -8.62
N ASP A 230 -24.71 11.99 -8.25
CA ASP A 230 -24.41 13.07 -9.19
C ASP A 230 -23.30 14.00 -8.66
N PHE A 231 -22.81 14.92 -9.49
CA PHE A 231 -21.82 15.94 -9.15
C PHE A 231 -22.38 17.34 -9.37
N ASP A 232 -22.43 18.16 -8.32
CA ASP A 232 -23.04 19.51 -8.37
C ASP A 232 -22.11 20.60 -8.92
N GLY A 233 -20.91 20.22 -9.38
CA GLY A 233 -19.85 21.12 -9.83
C GLY A 233 -18.84 21.47 -8.74
N ALA A 234 -19.18 21.34 -7.45
CA ALA A 234 -18.28 21.60 -6.33
C ALA A 234 -18.02 20.35 -5.48
N GLN A 235 -19.02 19.49 -5.32
CA GLN A 235 -19.03 18.29 -4.49
C GLN A 235 -19.96 17.23 -5.09
N TYR A 236 -19.72 15.97 -4.70
CA TYR A 236 -20.57 14.85 -5.09
C TYR A 236 -21.79 14.74 -4.15
N ILE A 237 -22.94 14.45 -4.75
CA ILE A 237 -24.19 14.25 -4.02
C ILE A 237 -24.23 12.80 -3.52
N PRO A 238 -24.21 12.56 -2.19
CA PRO A 238 -24.22 11.20 -1.65
C PRO A 238 -25.55 10.49 -1.93
N CYS A 239 -25.47 9.19 -2.20
CA CYS A 239 -26.64 8.34 -2.34
C CYS A 239 -27.47 8.30 -1.03
N PRO A 240 -28.76 7.94 -1.07
CA PRO A 240 -29.63 7.94 0.10
C PRO A 240 -29.10 7.13 1.29
N TRP A 241 -28.44 6.00 1.02
CA TRP A 241 -27.88 5.15 2.07
C TRP A 241 -26.70 5.83 2.79
N LEU A 242 -25.82 6.52 2.04
CA LEU A 242 -24.66 7.20 2.62
C LEU A 242 -25.11 8.42 3.43
N ARG A 243 -26.12 9.14 2.94
CA ARG A 243 -26.79 10.22 3.67
C ARG A 243 -27.48 9.72 4.95
N ALA A 244 -28.02 8.50 4.96
CA ALA A 244 -28.62 7.92 6.16
C ALA A 244 -27.57 7.66 7.27
N VAL A 245 -26.34 7.30 6.88
CA VAL A 245 -25.22 7.11 7.82
C VAL A 245 -24.70 8.45 8.34
N TYR A 246 -24.65 9.47 7.46
CA TYR A 246 -24.16 10.81 7.77
C TYR A 246 -25.25 11.85 7.45
N PRO A 247 -26.32 11.93 8.27
CA PRO A 247 -27.50 12.76 7.97
C PRO A 247 -27.23 14.27 8.05
N SER A 248 -26.09 14.64 8.59
CA SER A 248 -25.68 16.02 8.83
C SER A 248 -24.84 16.61 7.71
N ASP A 249 -24.42 15.78 6.74
CA ASP A 249 -23.57 16.15 5.60
C ASP A 249 -24.39 16.30 4.30
#